data_AF-A0A164LBV9-F1
#
_entry.id   AF-A0A164LBV9-F1
#
_cell.length_a   1.000
_cell.length_b   1.000
_cell.length_c   1.000
_cell.angle_alpha   90.00
_cell.angle_beta   90.00
_cell.angle_gamma   90.00
#
_symmetry.space_group_name_H-M   'P 1'
#
loop_
_entity.id
_entity.type
_entity.pdbx_description
1 polymer ?
#
loop_
_entity_poly.entity_id
_entity_poly.type
_entity_poly.pdbx_seq_one_letter_code
_entity_poly.pdbx_strand_id
1 'polypeptide(L)'
;MKNNNNNVRTMDFVGVDDHDRPVYRCIETERLFKDITLGSANPALYSCNNDFDGEPGSPINKDWVIHFKDQFEQVNPQDRFNYQLLSRLQGDCKYYLGNGNRNVNYLEGNNVEEHIKKMKELHNSFSDSKKPEWLTFEEILKYEELMTNNK
;
A
#
# COMPACT_ATOMS: atom_id res chain seq x y z
N MET A 1 35.49 -25.76 -18.44
CA MET A 1 34.60 -24.59 -18.32
C MET A 1 34.16 -24.47 -16.87
N LYS A 2 34.73 -23.54 -16.08
CA LYS A 2 34.30 -23.30 -14.70
C LYS A 2 33.15 -22.29 -14.76
N ASN A 3 31.99 -22.62 -14.21
CA ASN A 3 30.83 -21.74 -14.18
C ASN A 3 31.18 -20.42 -13.48
N ASN A 4 31.14 -19.32 -14.24
CA ASN A 4 31.34 -17.95 -13.77
C ASN A 4 30.12 -17.43 -12.98
N ASN A 5 29.58 -18.22 -12.04
CA ASN A 5 28.35 -17.88 -11.30
C ASN A 5 28.58 -17.15 -9.97
N ASN A 6 29.81 -16.76 -9.62
CA ASN A 6 30.09 -16.14 -8.31
C ASN A 6 29.41 -14.77 -8.10
N ASN A 7 29.01 -14.08 -9.16
CA ASN A 7 28.41 -12.75 -9.09
C ASN A 7 26.88 -12.74 -9.25
N VAL A 8 26.26 -13.88 -9.53
CA VAL A 8 24.81 -13.97 -9.63
C VAL A 8 24.20 -14.06 -8.24
N ARG A 9 23.15 -13.29 -7.97
CA ARG A 9 22.38 -13.36 -6.71
C ARG A 9 20.90 -13.52 -7.01
N THR A 10 20.30 -14.56 -6.46
CA THR A 10 18.88 -14.85 -6.59
C THR A 10 18.15 -14.34 -5.37
N MET A 11 17.21 -13.43 -5.57
CA MET A 11 16.43 -12.75 -4.54
C MET A 11 15.02 -13.35 -4.48
N ASP A 12 14.67 -13.87 -3.31
CA ASP A 12 13.36 -14.41 -2.97
C ASP A 12 12.59 -13.37 -2.15
N PHE A 13 11.36 -13.03 -2.53
CA PHE A 13 10.59 -12.03 -1.81
C PHE A 13 10.12 -12.59 -0.45
N VAL A 14 10.38 -11.86 0.63
CA VAL A 14 10.04 -12.30 2.00
C VAL A 14 8.81 -11.56 2.52
N GLY A 15 8.69 -10.27 2.23
CA GLY A 15 7.64 -9.43 2.76
C GLY A 15 7.97 -7.95 2.64
N VAL A 16 7.17 -7.11 3.30
CA VAL A 16 7.36 -5.66 3.37
C VAL A 16 7.62 -5.28 4.83
N ASP A 17 8.61 -4.43 5.07
CA ASP A 17 8.92 -3.93 6.42
C ASP A 17 7.96 -2.82 6.87
N ASP A 18 8.12 -2.36 8.11
CA ASP A 18 7.34 -1.29 8.73
C ASP A 18 7.47 0.10 8.07
N HIS A 19 8.43 0.27 7.15
CA HIS A 19 8.63 1.46 6.33
C HIS A 19 8.14 1.26 4.88
N ASP A 20 7.32 0.24 4.64
CA ASP A 20 6.80 -0.16 3.33
C ASP A 20 7.89 -0.62 2.33
N ARG A 21 9.10 -0.98 2.78
CA ARG A 21 10.21 -1.40 1.91
C ARG A 21 10.11 -2.90 1.63
N PRO A 22 10.11 -3.35 0.35
CA PRO A 22 10.18 -4.76 0.02
C PRO A 22 11.50 -5.38 0.52
N VAL A 23 11.39 -6.52 1.20
CA VAL A 23 12.52 -7.27 1.75
C VAL A 23 12.69 -8.57 0.99
N TYR A 24 13.93 -8.83 0.56
CA TYR A 24 14.30 -10.01 -0.19
C TYR A 24 15.36 -10.81 0.55
N ARG A 25 15.31 -12.13 0.44
CA ARG A 25 16.33 -13.06 0.90
C ARG A 25 17.17 -13.49 -0.29
N CYS A 26 18.48 -13.31 -0.20
CA CYS A 26 19.42 -13.88 -1.16
C CYS A 26 19.62 -15.37 -0.86
N ILE A 27 19.27 -16.23 -1.81
CA ILE A 27 19.33 -17.69 -1.66
C ILE A 27 20.76 -18.19 -1.48
N GLU A 28 21.73 -17.57 -2.14
CA GLU A 28 23.12 -18.01 -2.09
C GLU A 28 23.81 -17.66 -0.77
N THR A 29 23.31 -16.67 -0.03
CA THR A 29 23.98 -16.15 1.18
C THR A 29 23.10 -16.16 2.42
N GLU A 30 21.81 -16.46 2.30
CA GLU A 30 20.80 -16.35 3.36
C GLU A 30 20.71 -14.96 3.99
N ARG A 31 21.19 -13.93 3.28
CA ARG A 31 21.16 -12.53 3.72
C ARG A 31 19.91 -11.82 3.25
N LEU A 32 19.41 -10.92 4.09
CA LEU A 32 18.32 -10.02 3.74
C LEU A 32 18.84 -8.74 3.09
N PHE A 33 18.07 -8.26 2.12
CA PHE A 33 18.27 -7.02 1.42
C PHE A 33 16.94 -6.28 1.29
N LYS A 34 16.97 -4.97 1.47
CA LYS A 34 15.81 -4.08 1.37
C LYS A 34 15.85 -3.30 0.07
N ASP A 35 14.73 -3.21 -0.62
CA ASP A 35 14.56 -2.28 -1.73
C ASP A 35 14.11 -0.92 -1.22
N ILE A 36 15.00 0.06 -1.29
CA ILE A 36 14.70 1.42 -0.82
C ILE A 36 13.87 2.24 -1.83
N THR A 37 13.63 1.73 -3.04
CA THR A 37 12.79 2.40 -4.04
C THR A 37 11.32 1.97 -3.99
N LEU A 38 10.95 1.17 -2.99
CA LEU A 38 9.57 0.75 -2.72
C LEU A 38 8.95 0.00 -3.90
N GLY A 39 9.69 -0.93 -4.52
CA GLY A 39 9.20 -1.74 -5.62
C GLY A 39 9.21 -1.02 -6.96
N SER A 40 10.10 -0.04 -7.15
CA SER A 40 10.19 0.64 -8.45
C SER A 40 10.64 -0.34 -9.55
N ALA A 41 10.42 0.04 -10.81
CA ALA A 41 10.89 -0.73 -11.95
C ALA A 41 12.42 -0.97 -11.96
N ASN A 42 13.17 -0.18 -11.19
CA ASN A 42 14.62 -0.31 -11.00
C ASN A 42 14.92 -0.35 -9.49
N PRO A 43 14.79 -1.51 -8.84
CA PRO A 43 14.96 -1.64 -7.39
C PRO A 43 16.39 -1.34 -6.96
N ALA A 44 16.55 -0.64 -5.84
CA ALA A 44 17.86 -0.36 -5.25
C ALA A 44 17.99 -1.16 -3.94
N LEU A 45 18.73 -2.27 -4.02
CA LEU A 45 18.90 -3.19 -2.89
C LEU A 45 20.01 -2.74 -1.95
N TYR A 46 19.70 -2.71 -0.66
CA TYR A 46 20.59 -2.36 0.44
C TYR A 46 20.63 -3.48 1.46
N SER A 47 21.82 -3.75 2.01
CA SER A 47 21.99 -4.66 3.15
C SER A 47 21.22 -4.17 4.38
N CYS A 48 20.81 -5.05 5.29
CA CYS A 48 20.11 -4.65 6.53
C CYS A 48 20.54 -5.45 7.76
N ASN A 49 21.78 -5.94 7.81
CA ASN A 49 22.29 -6.79 8.91
C ASN A 49 21.42 -8.02 9.22
N ASN A 50 20.62 -8.48 8.26
CA ASN A 50 19.59 -9.53 8.43
C ASN A 50 18.49 -9.17 9.44
N ASP A 51 18.31 -7.90 9.73
CA ASP A 51 17.15 -7.37 10.45
C ASP A 51 16.04 -7.04 9.44
N PHE A 52 14.86 -7.64 9.63
CA PHE A 52 13.73 -7.46 8.73
C PHE A 52 13.15 -6.04 8.82
N ASP A 53 13.11 -5.45 10.01
CA ASP A 53 12.57 -4.09 10.26
C ASP A 53 13.68 -3.05 10.47
N GLY A 54 14.92 -3.48 10.68
CA GLY A 54 16.06 -2.59 10.90
C GLY A 54 16.46 -1.70 9.71
N GLU A 55 17.28 -0.68 9.96
CA GLU A 55 17.64 0.28 8.90
C GLU A 55 18.49 -0.33 7.77
N PRO A 56 18.29 0.10 6.51
CA PRO A 56 19.17 -0.26 5.41
C PRO A 56 20.55 0.34 5.64
N GLY A 57 21.57 -0.47 5.42
CA GLY A 57 22.98 -0.13 5.52
C GLY A 57 23.55 0.31 4.18
N SER A 58 24.43 -0.51 3.61
CA SER A 58 25.13 -0.19 2.35
C SER A 58 24.42 -0.80 1.14
N PRO A 59 24.50 -0.15 -0.04
CA PRO A 59 24.01 -0.73 -1.29
C PRO A 59 24.72 -2.04 -1.61
N ILE A 60 24.05 -2.93 -2.35
CA ILE A 60 24.66 -4.15 -2.85
C ILE A 60 25.87 -3.86 -3.76
N ASN A 61 26.71 -4.88 -3.94
CA ASN A 61 27.84 -4.78 -4.86
C ASN A 61 27.32 -4.56 -6.31
N LYS A 62 27.84 -3.53 -6.98
CA LYS A 62 27.45 -3.14 -8.34
C LYS A 62 27.79 -4.20 -9.40
N ASP A 63 28.73 -5.09 -9.11
CA ASP A 63 29.14 -6.17 -10.02
C ASP A 63 28.21 -7.39 -9.92
N TRP A 64 27.25 -7.38 -9.00
CA TRP A 64 26.27 -8.46 -8.88
C TRP A 64 25.21 -8.39 -9.96
N VAL A 65 24.89 -9.54 -10.53
CA VAL A 65 23.74 -9.70 -11.43
C VAL A 65 22.58 -10.23 -10.59
N ILE A 66 21.52 -9.43 -10.44
CA ILE A 66 20.38 -9.75 -9.58
C ILE A 66 19.28 -10.40 -10.38
N HIS A 67 18.83 -11.58 -9.92
CA HIS A 67 17.66 -12.28 -10.43
C HIS A 67 16.60 -12.36 -9.34
N PHE A 68 15.41 -11.83 -9.58
CA PHE A 68 14.28 -12.00 -8.68
C PHE A 68 13.51 -13.27 -9.05
N LYS A 69 13.20 -14.13 -8.07
CA LYS A 69 12.32 -15.29 -8.27
C LYS A 69 10.90 -14.82 -8.57
N ASP A 70 10.41 -13.92 -7.72
CA ASP A 70 9.12 -13.28 -7.84
C ASP A 70 9.35 -11.77 -7.84
N GLN A 71 8.68 -11.06 -8.75
CA GLN A 71 8.65 -9.60 -8.68
C GLN A 71 7.67 -9.21 -7.58
N PHE A 72 8.13 -8.38 -6.65
CA PHE A 72 7.20 -7.69 -5.76
C PHE A 72 6.23 -6.87 -6.61
N GLU A 73 4.94 -7.19 -6.54
CA GLU A 73 3.91 -6.36 -7.16
C GLU A 73 3.80 -5.06 -6.37
N GLN A 74 4.39 -4.00 -6.91
CA GLN A 74 4.25 -2.67 -6.34
C GLN A 74 2.76 -2.36 -6.16
N VAL A 75 2.37 -2.00 -4.93
CA VAL A 75 1.07 -1.40 -4.69
C VAL A 75 1.02 -0.12 -5.53
N ASN A 76 0.13 -0.07 -6.52
CA ASN A 76 -0.07 1.11 -7.35
C ASN A 76 -0.19 2.33 -6.42
N PRO A 77 0.67 3.36 -6.55
CA PRO A 77 0.61 4.54 -5.71
C PRO A 77 -0.78 5.19 -5.68
N GLN A 78 -1.53 5.09 -6.79
CA GLN A 78 -2.91 5.54 -6.87
C GLN A 78 -3.85 4.71 -5.99
N ASP A 79 -3.67 3.39 -5.93
CA ASP A 79 -4.46 2.52 -5.04
C ASP A 79 -4.22 2.92 -3.57
N ARG A 80 -2.96 3.15 -3.18
CA ARG A 80 -2.61 3.61 -1.83
C ARG A 80 -3.28 4.94 -1.49
N PHE A 81 -3.18 5.91 -2.40
CA PHE A 81 -3.81 7.23 -2.22
C PHE A 81 -5.34 7.10 -2.13
N ASN A 82 -5.96 6.33 -3.01
CA ASN A 82 -7.41 6.10 -3.01
C ASN A 82 -7.86 5.43 -1.69
N TYR A 83 -7.08 4.50 -1.16
CA TYR A 83 -7.38 3.79 0.08
C TYR A 83 -7.37 4.73 1.28
N GLN A 84 -6.35 5.59 1.36
CA GLN A 84 -6.24 6.63 2.39
C GLN A 84 -7.36 7.66 2.27
N LEU A 85 -7.68 8.10 1.05
CA LEU A 85 -8.77 9.03 0.80
C LEU A 85 -10.11 8.43 1.22
N LEU A 86 -10.38 7.18 0.86
CA LEU A 86 -11.62 6.50 1.27
C LEU A 86 -11.73 6.38 2.80
N SER A 87 -10.63 6.09 3.49
CA SER A 87 -10.60 6.04 4.95
C SER A 87 -10.91 7.40 5.57
N ARG A 88 -10.40 8.49 4.97
CA ARG A 88 -10.73 9.86 5.40
C ARG A 88 -12.23 10.15 5.23
N LEU A 89 -12.80 9.87 4.05
CA LEU A 89 -14.21 10.11 3.78
C LEU A 89 -15.12 9.29 4.72
N GLN A 90 -14.75 8.05 5.05
CA GLN A 90 -15.45 7.27 6.08
C GLN A 90 -15.43 7.98 7.45
N GLY A 91 -14.29 8.58 7.81
CA GLY A 91 -14.15 9.42 9.00
C GLY A 91 -15.06 10.64 8.97
N ASP A 92 -15.16 11.31 7.82
CA ASP A 92 -16.03 12.47 7.62
C ASP A 92 -17.51 12.08 7.80
N CYS A 93 -17.95 10.92 7.29
CA CYS A 93 -19.28 10.37 7.55
C CYS A 93 -19.54 10.12 9.04
N LYS A 94 -18.58 9.51 9.75
CA LYS A 94 -18.67 9.27 11.21
C LYS A 94 -18.78 10.58 11.97
N TYR A 95 -18.00 11.58 11.60
CA TYR A 95 -18.05 12.90 12.20
C TYR A 95 -19.40 13.58 11.93
N TYR A 96 -19.82 13.64 10.66
CA TYR A 96 -21.10 14.24 10.23
C TYR A 96 -22.31 13.69 11.00
N LEU A 97 -22.37 12.36 11.17
CA LEU A 97 -23.47 11.67 11.87
C LEU A 97 -23.35 11.73 13.41
N GLY A 98 -22.16 11.99 13.94
CA GLY A 98 -21.90 12.14 15.37
C GLY A 98 -21.75 13.59 15.79
N ASN A 99 -20.51 14.02 15.99
CA ASN A 99 -20.18 15.32 16.61
C ASN A 99 -20.14 16.50 15.62
N GLY A 100 -20.34 16.25 14.33
CA GLY A 100 -20.23 17.24 13.26
C GLY A 100 -21.50 18.05 13.02
N ASN A 101 -22.57 17.81 13.81
CA ASN A 101 -23.84 18.52 13.73
C ASN A 101 -24.42 18.54 12.30
N ARG A 102 -24.22 17.46 11.54
CA ARG A 102 -24.63 17.36 10.12
C ARG A 102 -24.16 18.54 9.25
N ASN A 103 -23.02 19.14 9.58
CA ASN A 103 -22.45 20.24 8.81
C ASN A 103 -21.75 19.69 7.55
N VAL A 104 -22.28 20.06 6.39
CA VAL A 104 -21.78 19.61 5.09
C VAL A 104 -20.40 20.17 4.73
N ASN A 105 -19.94 21.25 5.38
CA ASN A 105 -18.65 21.88 5.07
C ASN A 105 -17.42 20.98 5.36
N TYR A 106 -17.62 19.88 6.08
CA TYR A 106 -16.58 18.88 6.34
C TYR A 106 -16.59 17.74 5.33
N LEU A 107 -17.61 17.68 4.48
CA LEU A 107 -17.73 16.66 3.45
C LEU A 107 -17.03 17.14 2.17
N GLU A 108 -16.38 16.21 1.49
CA GLU A 108 -16.03 16.37 0.07
C GLU A 108 -17.19 16.98 -0.74
N GLY A 109 -16.88 18.02 -1.53
CA GLY A 109 -17.89 18.72 -2.34
C GLY A 109 -18.86 19.62 -1.54
N ASN A 110 -18.74 19.69 -0.21
CA ASN A 110 -19.70 20.34 0.68
C ASN A 110 -21.14 19.81 0.50
N ASN A 111 -21.29 18.55 0.10
CA ASN A 111 -22.57 17.96 -0.27
C ASN A 111 -22.58 16.45 0.05
N VAL A 112 -23.67 15.96 0.62
CA VAL A 112 -23.82 14.53 0.99
C VAL A 112 -23.78 13.61 -0.22
N GLU A 113 -24.48 13.96 -1.31
CA GLU A 113 -24.55 13.15 -2.53
C GLU A 113 -23.17 13.07 -3.21
N GLU A 114 -22.46 14.19 -3.34
CA GLU A 114 -21.11 14.21 -3.91
C GLU A 114 -20.11 13.41 -3.07
N HIS A 115 -20.20 13.53 -1.75
CA HIS A 115 -19.36 12.79 -0.81
C HIS A 115 -19.54 11.27 -0.94
N ILE A 116 -20.80 10.81 -0.87
CA ILE A 116 -21.13 9.39 -1.00
C ILE A 116 -20.80 8.86 -2.39
N LYS A 117 -21.07 9.63 -3.44
CA LYS A 117 -20.68 9.28 -4.81
C LYS A 117 -19.17 9.05 -4.89
N LYS A 118 -18.36 9.95 -4.31
CA LYS A 118 -16.91 9.79 -4.29
C LYS A 118 -16.46 8.54 -3.53
N MET A 119 -17.09 8.23 -2.39
CA MET A 119 -16.82 6.99 -1.65
C MET A 119 -17.09 5.75 -2.50
N LYS A 120 -18.23 5.72 -3.21
CA LYS A 120 -18.61 4.60 -4.10
C LYS A 120 -17.62 4.45 -5.26
N GLU A 121 -17.23 5.56 -5.89
CA GLU A 121 -16.23 5.58 -6.97
C GLU A 121 -14.88 5.02 -6.50
N LEU A 122 -14.40 5.47 -5.34
CA LEU A 122 -13.14 4.99 -4.76
C LEU A 122 -13.22 3.51 -4.42
N HIS A 123 -14.27 3.07 -3.72
CA HIS A 123 -14.43 1.67 -3.35
C HIS A 123 -14.51 0.74 -4.58
N ASN A 124 -15.15 1.19 -5.65
CA ASN A 124 -15.25 0.43 -6.91
C ASN A 124 -13.99 0.52 -7.77
N SER A 125 -13.05 1.43 -7.48
CA SER A 125 -11.78 1.52 -8.19
C SER A 125 -10.80 0.42 -7.80
N PHE A 126 -10.97 -0.22 -6.63
CA PHE A 126 -10.15 -1.34 -6.20
C PHE A 126 -10.58 -2.65 -6.87
N SER A 127 -9.61 -3.50 -7.22
CA SER A 127 -9.88 -4.90 -7.56
C SER A 127 -10.48 -5.62 -6.36
N ASP A 128 -11.23 -6.70 -6.59
CA ASP A 128 -11.92 -7.42 -5.51
C ASP A 128 -10.98 -7.90 -4.40
N SER A 129 -9.75 -8.29 -4.74
CA SER A 129 -8.71 -8.68 -3.78
C SER A 129 -8.11 -7.53 -2.97
N LYS A 130 -8.32 -6.27 -3.37
CA LYS A 130 -7.75 -5.07 -2.75
C LYS A 130 -8.80 -4.20 -2.05
N LYS A 131 -10.05 -4.62 -2.03
CA LYS A 131 -11.11 -3.90 -1.34
C LYS A 131 -10.81 -3.83 0.17
N PRO A 132 -11.08 -2.69 0.83
CA PRO A 132 -10.83 -2.55 2.25
C PRO A 132 -11.73 -3.46 3.09
N GLU A 133 -11.15 -4.15 4.07
CA GLU A 133 -11.91 -4.99 5.01
C GLU A 133 -12.70 -4.16 6.06
N TRP A 134 -12.29 -2.91 6.29
CA TRP A 134 -12.87 -2.00 7.30
C TRP A 134 -14.02 -1.14 6.77
N LEU A 135 -14.36 -1.25 5.48
CA LEU A 135 -15.50 -0.55 4.88
C LEU A 135 -16.01 -1.32 3.67
N THR A 136 -17.14 -1.97 3.85
CA THR A 136 -17.89 -2.65 2.79
C THR A 136 -18.72 -1.66 1.97
N PHE A 137 -19.10 -2.05 0.75
CA PHE A 137 -20.01 -1.26 -0.08
C PHE A 137 -21.38 -1.06 0.59
N GLU A 138 -21.88 -2.08 1.31
CA GLU A 138 -23.13 -2.01 2.07
C GLU A 138 -23.07 -0.97 3.19
N GLU A 139 -21.93 -0.83 3.87
CA GLU A 139 -21.72 0.23 4.86
C GLU A 139 -21.72 1.62 4.23
N ILE A 140 -21.20 1.77 3.00
CA ILE A 140 -21.31 3.04 2.25
C ILE A 140 -22.78 3.37 1.97
N LEU A 141 -23.59 2.39 1.58
CA LEU A 141 -25.04 2.59 1.37
C LEU A 141 -25.76 2.95 2.68
N LYS A 142 -25.34 2.38 3.80
CA LYS A 142 -25.87 2.75 5.12
C LYS A 142 -25.52 4.19 5.49
N TYR A 143 -24.31 4.65 5.18
CA TYR A 143 -23.95 6.08 5.36
C TYR A 143 -24.85 6.98 4.52
N GLU A 144 -25.08 6.62 3.25
CA GLU A 144 -25.97 7.36 2.36
C GLU A 144 -27.37 7.53 2.94
N GLU A 145 -27.98 6.44 3.41
CA GLU A 145 -29.31 6.47 4.04
C GLU A 145 -29.33 7.36 5.28
N LEU A 146 -28.35 7.21 6.19
CA LEU A 146 -28.32 7.95 7.45
C LEU A 146 -28.06 9.45 7.26
N MET A 147 -27.24 9.80 6.27
CA MET A 147 -26.86 11.18 5.98
C MET A 147 -27.94 11.94 5.20
N THR A 148 -28.70 11.25 4.34
CA THR A 148 -29.83 11.85 3.60
C THR A 148 -31.13 11.91 4.42
N ASN A 149 -31.33 10.99 5.36
CA ASN A 149 -32.45 11.05 6.28
C ASN A 149 -32.22 12.14 7.34
N ASN A 150 -32.87 13.29 7.14
CA ASN A 150 -33.00 14.33 8.17
C ASN A 150 -34.00 13.85 9.23
N LYS A 151 -33.51 13.57 10.44
CA LYS A 151 -34.37 13.56 11.63
C LYS A 151 -34.62 14.99 12.09
#